data_AF-A0A5C7A894-F1
#
_entry.id   AF-A0A5C7A894-F1
#
_cell.length_a   1.000
_cell.length_b   1.000
_cell.length_c   1.000
_cell.angle_alpha   90.00
_cell.angle_beta   90.00
_cell.angle_gamma   90.00
#
_symmetry.space_group_name_H-M   'P 1'
#
loop_
_entity.id
_entity.type
_entity.pdbx_description
1 polymer ?
#
loop_
_entity_poly.entity_id
_entity_poly.type
_entity_poly.pdbx_seq_one_letter_code
_entity_poly.pdbx_strand_id
1 'polypeptide(L)'
;MEQLYPELDQLICEMADGDKDFEKDLTLAIYNGLLELREKYAEGSSEKDDLKIQQIRHKLKPTLSIFELSHITDELQVGKEIIEGEGFEGVLFKSHYHRLQEKLEAAIQRVHKLTL
;
A
#
# COMPACT_ATOMS: atom_id res chain seq x y z
N MET A 1 9.82 -20.56 -0.63
CA MET A 1 9.10 -19.31 -0.91
C MET A 1 9.82 -18.23 -0.14
N GLU A 2 10.39 -17.24 -0.82
CA GLU A 2 10.94 -16.06 -0.14
C GLU A 2 9.79 -15.36 0.60
N GLN A 3 10.02 -14.98 1.86
CA GLN A 3 9.05 -14.18 2.60
C GLN A 3 9.02 -12.79 1.96
N LEU A 4 7.86 -12.40 1.44
CA LEU A 4 7.61 -11.02 1.05
C LEU A 4 7.70 -10.16 2.32
N TYR A 5 8.47 -9.07 2.29
CA TYR A 5 8.72 -8.19 3.43
C TYR A 5 9.37 -8.91 4.64
N PRO A 6 10.63 -9.36 4.52
CA PRO A 6 11.31 -10.07 5.60
C PRO A 6 11.51 -9.20 6.84
N GLU A 7 11.67 -7.89 6.67
CA GLU A 7 12.02 -6.93 7.73
C GLU A 7 10.81 -6.30 8.42
N LEU A 8 9.60 -6.50 7.89
CA LEU A 8 8.37 -5.85 8.39
C LEU A 8 8.10 -6.09 9.88
N ASP A 9 8.28 -7.33 10.33
CA ASP A 9 8.06 -7.71 11.73
C ASP A 9 9.07 -7.00 12.66
N GLN A 10 10.33 -6.93 12.22
CA GLN A 10 11.39 -6.25 12.95
C GLN A 10 11.12 -4.74 13.04
N LEU A 11 10.72 -4.09 11.93
CA LEU A 11 10.39 -2.67 11.90
C LEU A 11 9.21 -2.32 12.81
N ILE A 12 8.18 -3.17 12.84
CA ILE A 12 7.04 -3.03 13.74
C ILE A 12 7.48 -3.18 15.20
N CYS A 13 8.25 -4.23 15.52
CA CYS A 13 8.78 -4.47 16.86
C CYS A 13 9.67 -3.31 17.35
N GLU A 14 10.55 -2.79 16.48
CA GLU A 14 11.42 -1.65 16.79
C GLU A 14 10.62 -0.38 17.05
N MET A 15 9.61 -0.11 16.22
CA MET A 15 8.72 1.04 16.41
C MET A 15 7.88 0.91 17.70
N ALA A 16 7.57 -0.32 18.11
CA ALA A 16 6.81 -0.57 19.32
C ALA A 16 7.61 -0.50 20.62
N ASP A 17 8.95 -0.53 20.55
CA ASP A 17 9.86 -0.42 21.69
C ASP A 17 9.48 -1.33 22.89
N GLY A 18 9.04 -2.55 22.57
CA GLY A 18 8.64 -3.56 23.56
C GLY A 18 7.21 -3.44 24.10
N ASP A 19 6.42 -2.45 23.69
CA ASP A 19 5.00 -2.34 24.00
C ASP A 19 4.17 -3.27 23.10
N LYS A 20 3.73 -4.40 23.67
CA LYS A 20 2.98 -5.43 22.94
C LYS A 20 1.55 -5.05 22.57
N ASP A 21 0.93 -4.09 23.26
CA ASP A 21 -0.42 -3.64 22.89
C ASP A 21 -0.32 -2.64 21.75
N PHE A 22 0.66 -1.73 21.81
CA PHE A 22 0.94 -0.83 20.71
C PHE A 22 1.46 -1.56 19.45
N GLU A 23 2.26 -2.62 19.58
CA GLU A 23 2.68 -3.47 18.45
C GLU A 23 1.49 -4.04 17.67
N LYS A 24 0.46 -4.52 18.38
CA LYS A 24 -0.77 -5.03 17.78
C LYS A 24 -1.57 -3.92 17.11
N ASP A 25 -1.76 -2.79 17.80
CA ASP A 25 -2.49 -1.65 17.26
C ASP A 25 -1.81 -1.08 16.02
N LEU A 26 -0.47 -1.02 16.02
CA LEU A 26 0.34 -0.59 14.88
C LEU A 26 0.19 -1.55 13.69
N THR A 27 0.29 -2.87 13.94
CA THR A 27 0.11 -3.89 12.90
C THR A 27 -1.30 -3.79 12.29
N LEU A 28 -2.33 -3.62 13.12
CA LEU A 28 -3.70 -3.44 12.67
C LEU A 28 -3.89 -2.13 11.90
N ALA A 29 -3.24 -1.04 12.31
CA ALA A 29 -3.27 0.24 11.60
C ALA A 29 -2.64 0.13 10.21
N ILE A 30 -1.50 -0.57 10.07
CA ILE A 30 -0.88 -0.84 8.76
C ILE A 30 -1.83 -1.67 7.89
N TYR A 31 -2.40 -2.74 8.44
CA TYR A 31 -3.35 -3.59 7.72
C TYR A 31 -4.55 -2.80 7.18
N ASN A 32 -5.20 -2.01 8.04
CA ASN A 32 -6.33 -1.18 7.67
C ASN A 32 -5.93 -0.10 6.65
N GLY A 33 -4.75 0.49 6.79
CA GLY A 33 -4.22 1.46 5.84
C GLY A 33 -4.02 0.88 4.43
N LEU A 34 -3.56 -0.37 4.32
CA LEU A 34 -3.42 -1.05 3.04
C LEU A 34 -4.79 -1.41 2.42
N LEU A 35 -5.76 -1.82 3.24
CA LEU A 35 -7.14 -2.03 2.79
C LEU A 35 -7.76 -0.74 2.24
N GLU A 36 -7.61 0.36 2.98
CA GLU A 36 -8.09 1.68 2.56
C GLU A 36 -7.40 2.14 1.27
N LEU A 37 -6.09 1.92 1.15
CA LEU A 37 -5.36 2.21 -0.08
C LEU A 37 -5.96 1.47 -1.27
N ARG A 38 -6.18 0.16 -1.13
CA ARG A 38 -6.78 -0.67 -2.17
C ARG A 38 -8.17 -0.16 -2.57
N GLU A 39 -9.02 0.12 -1.59
CA GLU A 39 -10.40 0.57 -1.82
C GLU A 39 -10.45 1.95 -2.49
N LYS A 40 -9.77 2.95 -1.93
CA LYS A 40 -9.82 4.32 -2.45
C LYS A 40 -9.11 4.47 -3.79
N TYR A 41 -8.05 3.69 -4.03
CA TYR A 41 -7.44 3.64 -5.35
C TYR A 41 -8.41 3.03 -6.38
N ALA A 42 -9.13 1.96 -6.03
CA ALA A 42 -10.14 1.35 -6.90
C ALA A 42 -11.30 2.31 -7.21
N GLU A 43 -11.86 2.98 -6.19
CA GLU A 43 -12.87 4.02 -6.36
C GLU A 43 -12.39 5.13 -7.30
N GLY A 44 -11.22 5.72 -7.01
CA GLY A 44 -10.66 6.80 -7.83
C GLY A 44 -10.35 6.37 -9.26
N SER A 45 -9.95 5.11 -9.46
CA SER A 45 -9.75 4.53 -10.80
C SER A 45 -11.07 4.39 -11.57
N SER A 46 -12.13 3.93 -10.91
CA SER A 46 -13.46 3.76 -11.50
C SER A 46 -14.13 5.10 -11.82
N GLU A 47 -13.97 6.08 -10.94
CA GLU A 47 -14.55 7.42 -11.07
C GLU A 47 -13.68 8.36 -11.92
N LYS A 48 -12.46 7.93 -12.27
CA LYS A 48 -11.42 8.76 -12.91
C LYS A 48 -11.10 10.03 -12.10
N ASP A 49 -11.12 9.89 -10.78
CA ASP A 49 -10.87 10.95 -9.82
C ASP A 49 -9.40 10.93 -9.39
N ASP A 50 -8.57 11.72 -10.08
CA ASP A 50 -7.15 11.87 -9.76
C ASP A 50 -6.93 12.49 -8.36
N LEU A 51 -7.82 13.38 -7.90
CA LEU A 51 -7.70 13.97 -6.58
C LEU A 51 -7.86 12.90 -5.48
N LYS A 52 -8.85 12.00 -5.63
CA LYS A 52 -9.05 10.87 -4.70
C LYS A 52 -7.81 9.97 -4.68
N ILE A 53 -7.25 9.63 -5.84
CA ILE A 53 -6.01 8.82 -5.90
C ILE A 53 -4.83 9.56 -5.27
N GLN A 54 -4.67 10.86 -5.56
CA GLN A 54 -3.60 11.66 -4.99
C GLN A 54 -3.68 11.71 -3.46
N GLN A 55 -4.88 11.91 -2.90
CA GLN A 55 -5.11 11.98 -1.46
C GLN A 55 -4.70 10.68 -0.78
N ILE A 56 -5.15 9.52 -1.29
CA ILE A 56 -4.82 8.24 -0.66
C ILE A 56 -3.33 7.90 -0.80
N ARG A 57 -2.70 8.20 -1.95
CA ARG A 57 -1.24 8.06 -2.12
C ARG A 57 -0.48 8.90 -1.08
N HIS A 58 -0.86 10.16 -0.93
CA HIS A 58 -0.19 11.08 0.00
C HIS A 58 -0.36 10.64 1.46
N LYS A 59 -1.58 10.20 1.82
CA LYS A 59 -1.91 9.71 3.15
C LYS A 59 -1.05 8.50 3.56
N LEU A 60 -0.89 7.52 2.67
CA LEU A 60 -0.23 6.26 2.99
C LEU A 60 1.28 6.25 2.72
N LYS A 61 1.79 7.18 1.91
CA LYS A 61 3.23 7.31 1.62
C LYS A 61 4.14 7.20 2.85
N PRO A 62 3.92 7.93 3.97
CA PRO A 62 4.79 7.80 5.14
C PRO A 62 4.78 6.38 5.71
N THR A 63 3.62 5.75 5.83
CA THR A 63 3.49 4.36 6.31
C THR A 63 4.24 3.39 5.39
N LEU A 64 4.04 3.50 4.07
CA LEU A 64 4.72 2.63 3.11
C LEU A 64 6.25 2.81 3.15
N SER A 65 6.75 4.04 3.34
CA SER A 65 8.17 4.31 3.48
C SER A 65 8.76 3.77 4.79
N ILE A 66 8.07 3.98 5.92
CA ILE A 66 8.55 3.55 7.24
C ILE A 66 8.66 2.03 7.33
N PHE A 67 7.69 1.30 6.79
CA PHE A 67 7.65 -0.16 6.84
C PHE A 67 8.25 -0.82 5.59
N GLU A 68 9.04 -0.06 4.83
CA GLU A 68 9.77 -0.51 3.65
C GLU A 68 8.93 -1.28 2.63
N LEU A 69 7.68 -0.83 2.44
CA LEU A 69 6.75 -1.39 1.46
C LEU A 69 7.04 -0.82 0.05
N SER A 70 8.32 -0.80 -0.33
CA SER A 70 8.90 -0.06 -1.46
C SER A 70 8.26 -0.41 -2.80
N HIS A 71 8.07 -1.69 -3.11
CA HIS A 71 7.36 -2.13 -4.33
C HIS A 71 5.93 -1.60 -4.49
N ILE A 72 5.22 -1.21 -3.43
CA ILE A 72 3.92 -0.54 -3.53
C ILE A 72 4.17 0.93 -3.84
N THR A 73 5.07 1.59 -3.11
CA THR A 73 5.45 2.99 -3.35
C THR A 73 5.93 3.21 -4.80
N ASP A 74 6.73 2.29 -5.33
CA ASP A 74 7.24 2.33 -6.70
C ASP A 74 6.10 2.20 -7.71
N GLU A 75 5.18 1.24 -7.51
CA GLU A 75 4.04 1.08 -8.41
C GLU A 75 3.10 2.30 -8.31
N LEU A 76 2.87 2.86 -7.11
CA LEU A 76 2.08 4.10 -6.96
C LEU A 76 2.71 5.29 -7.69
N GLN A 77 4.04 5.36 -7.74
CA GLN A 77 4.76 6.39 -8.50
C GLN A 77 4.60 6.18 -10.01
N VAL A 78 4.71 4.95 -10.50
CA VAL A 78 4.40 4.60 -11.90
C VAL A 78 2.96 4.99 -12.25
N GLY A 79 2.01 4.67 -11.37
CA GLY A 79 0.60 5.03 -11.55
C GLY A 79 0.38 6.54 -11.63
N LYS A 80 1.09 7.31 -10.82
CA LYS A 80 1.05 8.77 -10.88
C LYS A 80 1.51 9.28 -12.26
N GLU A 81 2.66 8.81 -12.73
CA GLU A 81 3.21 9.21 -14.03
C GLU A 81 2.28 8.86 -15.19
N ILE A 82 1.64 7.68 -15.14
CA ILE A 82 0.65 7.26 -16.14
C ILE A 82 -0.58 8.16 -16.11
N ILE A 83 -1.14 8.46 -14.92
CA ILE A 83 -2.33 9.31 -14.81
C ILE A 83 -2.04 10.73 -15.31
N GLU A 84 -0.88 11.30 -14.95
CA GLU A 84 -0.47 12.65 -15.37
C GLU A 84 -0.17 12.73 -16.88
N GLY A 85 0.31 11.64 -17.50
CA GLY A 85 0.66 11.60 -18.92
C GLY A 85 -0.47 11.15 -19.86
N GLU A 86 -1.12 10.04 -19.56
CA GLU A 86 -2.08 9.34 -20.45
C GLU A 86 -3.50 9.23 -19.86
N GLY A 87 -3.67 9.53 -18.58
CA GLY A 87 -4.94 9.37 -17.87
C GLY A 87 -5.30 7.89 -17.63
N PHE A 88 -6.61 7.61 -17.56
CA PHE A 88 -7.15 6.35 -17.03
C PHE A 88 -7.48 5.29 -18.10
N GLU A 89 -7.62 5.67 -19.36
CA GLU A 89 -8.24 4.82 -20.41
C GLU A 89 -7.23 3.91 -21.15
N GLY A 90 -5.94 4.04 -20.83
CA GLY A 90 -4.85 3.34 -21.51
C GLY A 90 -4.56 1.92 -21.01
N VAL A 91 -3.87 1.15 -21.86
CA VAL A 91 -3.33 -0.18 -21.48
C VAL A 91 -2.31 -0.05 -20.35
N LEU A 92 -1.52 1.04 -20.34
CA LEU A 92 -0.56 1.31 -19.28
C LEU A 92 -1.25 1.43 -17.93
N PHE A 93 -2.34 2.20 -17.84
CA PHE A 93 -3.11 2.34 -16.61
C PHE A 93 -3.69 1.00 -16.14
N LYS A 94 -4.30 0.24 -17.05
CA LYS A 94 -4.86 -1.09 -16.72
C LYS A 94 -3.79 -2.05 -16.20
N SER A 95 -2.62 -2.05 -16.84
CA SER A 95 -1.49 -2.90 -16.47
C SER A 95 -0.91 -2.50 -15.10
N HIS A 96 -0.71 -1.20 -14.87
CA HIS A 96 -0.35 -0.64 -13.57
C HIS A 96 -1.34 -1.02 -12.48
N TYR A 97 -2.63 -0.78 -12.73
CA TYR A 97 -3.68 -1.06 -11.75
C TYR A 97 -3.68 -2.54 -11.35
N HIS A 98 -3.52 -3.45 -12.31
CA HIS A 98 -3.42 -4.88 -12.02
C HIS A 98 -2.20 -5.21 -11.14
N ARG A 99 -1.01 -4.72 -11.49
CA ARG A 99 0.21 -4.93 -10.68
C ARG A 99 0.07 -4.35 -9.27
N LEU A 100 -0.54 -3.17 -9.14
CA LEU A 100 -0.79 -2.54 -7.85
C LEU A 100 -1.69 -3.42 -6.98
N GLN A 101 -2.78 -3.97 -7.55
CA GLN A 101 -3.68 -4.88 -6.83
C GLN A 101 -2.96 -6.15 -6.37
N GLU A 102 -2.11 -6.75 -7.19
CA GLU A 102 -1.31 -7.93 -6.79
C GLU A 102 -0.35 -7.62 -5.64
N LYS A 103 0.37 -6.49 -5.72
CA LYS A 103 1.29 -6.05 -4.67
C LYS A 103 0.56 -5.75 -3.36
N LEU A 104 -0.59 -5.07 -3.44
CA LEU A 104 -1.43 -4.78 -2.28
C LEU A 104 -1.96 -6.05 -1.65
N GLU A 105 -2.47 -7.00 -2.44
CA GLU A 105 -2.97 -8.27 -1.93
C GLU A 105 -1.87 -9.03 -1.18
N ALA A 106 -0.67 -9.11 -1.74
CA ALA A 106 0.44 -9.79 -1.08
C ALA A 106 0.88 -9.09 0.22
N ALA A 107 0.86 -7.76 0.26
CA ALA A 107 1.13 -6.97 1.47
C ALA A 107 0.07 -7.17 2.55
N ILE A 108 -1.20 -7.07 2.17
CA ILE A 108 -2.35 -7.25 3.06
C ILE A 108 -2.28 -8.65 3.67
N GLN A 109 -2.03 -9.69 2.88
CA GLN A 109 -1.86 -11.06 3.38
C GLN A 109 -0.66 -11.18 4.33
N ARG A 110 0.46 -10.51 4.02
CA ARG A 110 1.65 -10.53 4.88
C ARG A 110 1.40 -9.88 6.24
N VAL A 111 0.78 -8.71 6.26
CA VAL A 111 0.49 -7.96 7.49
C VAL A 111 -0.59 -8.67 8.29
N HIS A 112 -1.63 -9.19 7.63
CA HIS A 112 -2.67 -9.97 8.31
C HIS A 112 -2.11 -11.19 9.06
N LYS A 113 -1.09 -11.86 8.52
CA LYS A 113 -0.42 -12.97 9.21
C LYS A 113 0.30 -12.55 10.50
N LEU A 114 0.64 -11.26 10.67
CA LEU A 114 1.21 -10.73 11.91
C LEU A 114 0.12 -10.35 12.93
N THR A 115 -1.14 -10.23 12.50
CA THR A 115 -2.26 -9.94 13.39
C THR A 115 -2.86 -11.19 14.05
N LEU A 116 -2.46 -12.38 13.59
CA LEU A 116 -2.91 -13.70 14.09
C LEU A 116 -1.97 -14.23 15.16
#